data_AF-A0AAD9MRV6-F1
#
_entry.id   AF-A0AAD9MRV6-F1
#
_cell.length_a   1.000
_cell.length_b   1.000
_cell.length_c   1.000
_cell.angle_alpha   90.00
_cell.angle_beta   90.00
_cell.angle_gamma   90.00
#
_symmetry.space_group_name_H-M   'P 1'
#
loop_
_entity.id
_entity.type
_entity.pdbx_description
1 polymer ?
#
loop_
_entity_poly.entity_id
_entity_poly.type
_entity_poly.pdbx_seq_one_letter_code
_entity_poly.pdbx_strand_id
1 'polypeptide(L)'
;MKTRNNCCQAGSFIFLLMSLLGFVIAFSSTYWLIDGNAHYGLWKVCTGDLCAWLIGSQLVTAAFISSQVIFCLSLALGVVSFGGHIAWLIKGTELTSVISWVGQLAAVILWGNETFRYFGGNILSWSYWVMLSSAILMAVSGGITACKTGCGTRLERDHAIVYSATAAARGAAGTEAFLSDSNELSNYSDNDYRVAPPSRSHGEWGDDNIGKSRY
;
A
#
# COMPACT_ATOMS: atom_id res chain seq x y z
N MET A 1 -14.43 8.84 -15.07
CA MET A 1 -13.70 7.92 -14.16
C MET A 1 -13.00 8.65 -13.00
N LYS A 2 -12.14 9.66 -13.23
CA LYS A 2 -11.27 10.29 -12.22
C LYS A 2 -11.90 10.58 -10.85
N THR A 3 -13.15 11.05 -10.79
CA THR A 3 -13.90 11.32 -9.54
C THR A 3 -14.16 10.07 -8.68
N ARG A 4 -14.49 8.91 -9.26
CA ARG A 4 -14.87 7.71 -8.50
C ARG A 4 -13.69 7.10 -7.72
N ASN A 5 -12.47 7.30 -8.20
CA ASN A 5 -11.24 6.82 -7.55
C ASN A 5 -10.90 7.58 -6.25
N ASN A 6 -11.44 8.78 -6.06
CA ASN A 6 -11.18 9.62 -4.90
C ASN A 6 -12.07 9.23 -3.71
N CYS A 7 -13.33 8.86 -3.94
CA CYS A 7 -14.28 8.52 -2.87
C CYS A 7 -13.85 7.26 -2.09
N CYS A 8 -13.48 6.18 -2.78
CA CYS A 8 -12.99 4.95 -2.14
C CYS A 8 -11.69 5.18 -1.37
N GLN A 9 -10.85 6.10 -1.84
CA GLN A 9 -9.58 6.51 -1.23
C GLN A 9 -9.81 7.32 0.05
N ALA A 10 -10.73 8.28 0.04
CA ALA A 10 -11.14 9.00 1.24
C ALA A 10 -11.75 8.05 2.29
N GLY A 11 -12.60 7.11 1.87
CA GLY A 11 -13.19 6.09 2.76
C GLY A 11 -12.14 5.20 3.43
N SER A 12 -11.19 4.66 2.67
CA SER A 12 -10.08 3.86 3.23
C SER A 12 -9.24 4.64 4.25
N PHE A 13 -8.95 5.92 3.97
CA PHE A 13 -8.22 6.80 4.90
C PHE A 13 -8.99 7.07 6.19
N ILE A 14 -10.31 7.30 6.11
CA ILE A 14 -11.17 7.48 7.29
C ILE A 14 -11.19 6.21 8.15
N PHE A 15 -11.33 5.03 7.53
CA PHE A 15 -11.27 3.76 8.27
C PHE A 15 -9.91 3.52 8.93
N LEU A 16 -8.79 3.89 8.27
CA LEU A 16 -7.46 3.81 8.87
C LEU A 16 -7.30 4.76 10.06
N LEU A 17 -7.80 5.99 9.96
CA LEU A 17 -7.74 6.98 11.02
C LEU A 17 -8.59 6.56 12.23
N MET A 18 -9.83 6.10 12.02
CA MET A 18 -10.69 5.59 13.10
C MET A 18 -10.13 4.31 13.73
N SER A 19 -9.49 3.44 12.93
CA SER A 19 -8.75 2.29 13.43
C SER A 19 -7.58 2.71 14.33
N LEU A 20 -6.71 3.61 13.88
CA LEU A 20 -5.54 4.07 14.64
C LEU A 20 -5.96 4.74 15.96
N LEU A 21 -7.02 5.55 15.95
CA LEU A 21 -7.59 6.17 17.14
C LEU A 21 -8.14 5.11 18.11
N GLY A 22 -8.95 4.17 17.62
CA GLY A 22 -9.49 3.06 18.42
C GLY A 22 -8.38 2.19 19.03
N PHE A 23 -7.33 1.91 18.25
CA PHE A 23 -6.13 1.21 18.72
C PHE A 23 -5.52 1.95 19.91
N VAL A 24 -5.16 3.23 19.77
CA VAL A 24 -4.45 4.00 20.81
C VAL A 24 -5.30 4.14 22.08
N ILE A 25 -6.61 4.35 21.94
CA ILE A 25 -7.55 4.39 23.07
C ILE A 25 -7.58 3.05 23.81
N ALA A 26 -7.74 1.93 23.11
CA ALA A 26 -7.74 0.61 23.75
C ALA A 26 -6.38 0.24 24.35
N PHE A 27 -5.29 0.44 23.61
CA PHE A 27 -3.90 0.12 24.00
C PHE A 27 -3.45 0.83 25.28
N SER A 28 -3.93 2.05 25.53
CA SER A 28 -3.63 2.82 26.75
C SER A 28 -4.61 2.58 27.90
N SER A 29 -5.75 1.92 27.66
CA SER A 29 -6.82 1.72 28.64
C SER A 29 -6.52 0.63 29.68
N THR A 30 -7.03 0.85 30.89
CA THR A 30 -7.02 -0.09 32.03
C THR A 30 -8.22 -1.05 32.05
N TYR A 31 -9.09 -1.02 31.03
CA TYR A 31 -10.38 -1.73 31.02
C TYR A 31 -10.48 -2.80 29.91
N TRP A 32 -9.58 -3.77 29.92
CA TRP A 32 -9.64 -4.92 29.01
C TRP A 32 -10.40 -6.11 29.62
N LEU A 33 -10.29 -6.30 30.93
CA LEU A 33 -11.00 -7.31 31.71
C LEU A 33 -11.44 -6.70 33.05
N ILE A 34 -12.60 -7.12 33.55
CA ILE A 34 -13.09 -6.79 34.89
C ILE A 34 -13.25 -8.09 35.69
N ASP A 35 -12.74 -8.09 36.92
CA ASP A 35 -12.80 -9.21 37.86
C ASP A 35 -13.06 -8.64 39.26
N GLY A 36 -14.32 -8.70 39.71
CA GLY A 36 -14.77 -7.97 40.89
C GLY A 36 -14.43 -6.47 40.81
N ASN A 37 -13.65 -5.99 41.77
CA ASN A 37 -13.19 -4.59 41.85
C ASN A 37 -11.86 -4.34 41.13
N ALA A 38 -11.29 -5.34 40.45
CA ALA A 38 -10.05 -5.21 39.68
C ALA A 38 -10.34 -4.95 38.19
N HIS A 39 -9.62 -3.99 37.63
CA HIS A 39 -9.63 -3.63 36.22
C HIS A 39 -8.25 -3.91 35.64
N TYR A 40 -8.17 -4.93 34.79
CA TYR A 40 -6.93 -5.30 34.11
C TYR A 40 -6.90 -4.63 32.73
N GLY A 41 -5.88 -3.81 32.51
CA GLY A 41 -5.50 -3.31 31.19
C GLY A 41 -4.34 -4.08 30.59
N LEU A 42 -3.90 -3.63 29.42
CA LEU A 42 -2.76 -4.24 28.73
C LEU A 42 -1.43 -4.06 29.50
N TRP A 43 -1.31 -2.99 30.29
CA TRP A 43 -0.05 -2.58 30.96
C TRP A 43 -0.13 -2.50 32.49
N LYS A 44 -1.33 -2.26 33.03
CA LYS A 44 -1.58 -1.98 34.44
C LYS A 44 -2.83 -2.70 34.93
N VAL A 45 -2.84 -3.07 36.20
CA VAL A 45 -4.03 -3.48 36.95
C VAL A 45 -4.36 -2.36 37.93
N CYS A 46 -5.64 -1.99 38.01
CA CYS A 46 -6.15 -1.04 39.00
C CYS A 46 -7.20 -1.73 39.88
N THR A 47 -7.13 -1.51 41.19
CA THR A 47 -8.08 -2.09 42.15
C THR A 47 -8.52 -0.98 43.10
N GLY A 48 -9.71 -0.44 42.88
CA GLY A 48 -10.07 0.88 43.38
C GLY A 48 -9.07 1.94 42.89
N ASP A 49 -8.64 2.83 43.79
CA ASP A 49 -7.72 3.94 43.48
C ASP A 49 -6.25 3.51 43.28
N LEU A 50 -5.90 2.24 43.54
CA LEU A 50 -4.53 1.73 43.46
C LEU A 50 -4.27 1.08 42.10
N CYS A 51 -3.39 1.68 41.29
CA CYS A 51 -2.93 1.13 40.01
C CYS A 51 -1.45 0.67 40.07
N ALA A 52 -1.21 -0.59 39.76
CA ALA A 52 0.13 -1.19 39.61
C ALA A 52 0.42 -1.56 38.16
N TRP A 53 1.68 -1.56 37.74
CA TRP A 53 2.08 -2.14 36.44
C TRP A 53 2.03 -3.67 36.51
N LEU A 54 1.63 -4.33 35.42
CA LEU A 54 1.63 -5.80 35.36
C LEU A 54 3.05 -6.37 35.45
N ILE A 55 4.05 -5.65 34.91
CA ILE A 55 5.44 -6.08 34.78
C ILE A 55 6.02 -6.44 36.16
N GLY A 56 6.32 -7.72 36.37
CA GLY A 56 6.83 -8.26 37.64
C GLY A 56 5.77 -8.95 38.53
N SER A 57 4.48 -8.91 38.18
CA SER A 57 3.44 -9.67 38.87
C SER A 57 3.40 -11.13 38.43
N GLN A 58 2.90 -12.03 39.29
CA GLN A 58 2.81 -13.47 39.00
C GLN A 58 1.80 -13.83 37.89
N LEU A 59 0.97 -12.87 37.44
CA LEU A 59 0.06 -13.03 36.31
C LEU A 59 0.77 -12.93 34.94
N VAL A 60 2.03 -12.49 34.90
CA VAL A 60 2.73 -12.24 33.62
C VAL A 60 3.18 -13.55 32.97
N THR A 61 2.29 -14.15 32.19
CA THR A 61 2.64 -15.26 31.30
C THR A 61 3.48 -14.78 30.12
N ALA A 62 4.27 -15.68 29.53
CA ALA A 62 4.99 -15.40 28.29
C ALA A 62 4.04 -15.00 27.14
N ALA A 63 2.79 -15.47 27.15
CA ALA A 63 1.78 -15.12 26.16
C ALA A 63 1.23 -13.70 26.36
N PHE A 64 1.04 -13.23 27.60
CA PHE A 64 0.70 -11.83 27.86
C PHE A 64 1.84 -10.89 27.40
N ILE A 65 3.10 -11.19 27.72
CA ILE A 65 4.26 -10.43 27.19
C ILE A 65 4.27 -10.44 25.65
N SER A 66 4.06 -11.62 25.04
CA SER A 66 4.06 -11.75 23.58
C SER A 66 2.97 -10.89 22.95
N SER A 67 1.75 -10.86 23.51
CA SER A 67 0.67 -10.00 23.02
C SER A 67 1.03 -8.51 23.11
N GLN A 68 1.61 -8.05 24.23
CA GLN A 68 2.09 -6.67 24.40
C GLN A 68 3.12 -6.28 23.32
N VAL A 69 4.11 -7.15 23.06
CA VAL A 69 5.13 -6.92 22.03
C VAL A 69 4.52 -6.87 20.64
N ILE A 70 3.60 -7.79 20.30
CA ILE A 70 2.92 -7.80 19.00
C ILE A 70 2.05 -6.54 18.84
N PHE A 71 1.34 -6.08 19.89
CA PHE A 71 0.62 -4.81 19.84
C PHE A 71 1.56 -3.61 19.59
N CYS A 72 2.71 -3.54 20.26
CA CYS A 72 3.70 -2.48 19.99
C CYS A 72 4.20 -2.49 18.53
N LEU A 73 4.47 -3.67 17.96
CA LEU A 73 4.87 -3.82 16.56
C LEU A 73 3.74 -3.43 15.59
N SER A 74 2.50 -3.85 15.86
CA SER A 74 1.32 -3.45 15.08
C SER A 74 1.05 -1.96 15.12
N LEU A 75 1.27 -1.29 16.26
CA LEU A 75 1.18 0.17 16.36
C LEU A 75 2.24 0.86 15.51
N ALA A 76 3.50 0.43 15.59
CA ALA A 76 4.59 0.99 14.79
C ALA A 76 4.33 0.83 13.28
N LEU A 77 3.92 -0.37 12.84
CA LEU A 77 3.54 -0.63 11.45
C LEU A 77 2.29 0.17 11.03
N GLY A 78 1.31 0.35 11.92
CA GLY A 78 0.12 1.17 11.69
C GLY A 78 0.45 2.65 11.49
N VAL A 79 1.38 3.21 12.28
CA VAL A 79 1.87 4.59 12.13
C VAL A 79 2.68 4.76 10.84
N VAL A 80 3.55 3.81 10.48
CA VAL A 80 4.28 3.82 9.20
C VAL A 80 3.32 3.75 8.01
N SER A 81 2.29 2.90 8.10
CA SER A 81 1.19 2.82 7.12
C SER A 81 0.44 4.14 6.98
N PHE A 82 0.06 4.78 8.10
CA PHE A 82 -0.65 6.05 8.09
C PHE A 82 0.21 7.19 7.50
N GLY A 83 1.49 7.25 7.86
CA GLY A 83 2.47 8.14 7.22
C GLY A 83 2.63 7.87 5.72
N GLY A 84 2.64 6.61 5.31
CA GLY A 84 2.61 6.19 3.90
C GLY A 84 1.37 6.67 3.16
N HIS A 85 0.18 6.56 3.75
CA HIS A 85 -1.06 7.09 3.19
C HIS A 85 -1.04 8.63 3.07
N ILE A 86 -0.45 9.35 4.02
CA ILE A 86 -0.26 10.81 3.92
C ILE A 86 0.74 11.16 2.80
N ALA A 87 1.88 10.45 2.73
CA ALA A 87 2.86 10.65 1.67
C ALA A 87 2.28 10.32 0.27
N TRP A 88 1.40 9.32 0.17
CA TRP A 88 0.69 8.94 -1.05
C TRP A 88 -0.24 10.05 -1.56
N LEU A 89 -0.95 10.76 -0.66
CA LEU A 89 -1.75 11.94 -1.00
C LEU A 89 -0.92 13.08 -1.61
N ILE A 90 0.40 13.10 -1.38
CA ILE A 90 1.33 14.13 -1.87
C ILE A 90 2.12 13.66 -3.11
N LYS A 91 2.52 12.38 -3.17
CA LYS A 91 3.49 11.85 -4.15
C LYS A 91 3.13 10.54 -4.86
N GLY A 92 1.99 9.92 -4.56
CA GLY A 92 1.51 8.74 -5.31
C GLY A 92 2.23 7.41 -5.06
N THR A 93 3.17 7.32 -4.12
CA THR A 93 3.85 6.07 -3.71
C THR A 93 3.02 5.24 -2.72
N GLU A 94 2.63 4.02 -3.06
CA GLU A 94 1.84 3.13 -2.18
C GLU A 94 2.74 2.22 -1.33
N LEU A 95 2.55 2.25 0.01
CA LEU A 95 3.16 1.30 0.95
C LEU A 95 2.03 0.61 1.72
N THR A 96 1.89 -0.71 1.58
CA THR A 96 0.64 -1.40 1.95
C THR A 96 0.59 -1.87 3.41
N SER A 97 -0.58 -1.67 4.03
CA SER A 97 -0.85 -1.87 5.46
C SER A 97 -1.13 -3.33 5.89
N VAL A 98 -0.86 -4.31 5.03
CA VAL A 98 -1.41 -5.67 5.18
C VAL A 98 -0.82 -6.43 6.38
N ILE A 99 0.36 -6.06 6.87
CA ILE A 99 1.03 -6.78 7.97
C ILE A 99 0.51 -6.34 9.36
N SER A 100 0.13 -5.07 9.55
CA SER A 100 -0.19 -4.54 10.88
C SER A 100 -1.48 -5.13 11.47
N TRP A 101 -2.52 -5.30 10.65
CA TRP A 101 -3.82 -5.83 11.10
C TRP A 101 -3.76 -7.31 11.46
N VAL A 102 -2.93 -8.11 10.76
CA VAL A 102 -2.73 -9.54 11.07
C VAL A 102 -2.09 -9.70 12.44
N GLY A 103 -1.02 -8.95 12.72
CA GLY A 103 -0.39 -8.93 14.04
C GLY A 103 -1.36 -8.50 15.14
N GLN A 104 -2.14 -7.45 14.90
CA GLN A 104 -3.09 -6.91 15.88
C GLN A 104 -4.19 -7.94 16.20
N LEU A 105 -4.76 -8.58 15.18
CA LEU A 105 -5.81 -9.58 15.35
C LEU A 105 -5.28 -10.84 16.05
N ALA A 106 -4.06 -11.27 15.74
CA ALA A 106 -3.39 -12.35 16.46
C ALA A 106 -3.13 -12.00 17.94
N ALA A 107 -2.71 -10.76 18.24
CA ALA A 107 -2.49 -10.30 19.61
C ALA A 107 -3.79 -10.23 20.43
N VAL A 108 -4.90 -9.78 19.83
CA VAL A 108 -6.24 -9.79 20.46
C VAL A 108 -6.67 -11.22 20.79
N ILE A 109 -6.58 -12.14 19.83
CA ILE A 109 -6.98 -13.54 20.03
C ILE A 109 -6.12 -14.22 21.10
N LEU A 110 -4.80 -14.00 21.09
CA LEU A 110 -3.88 -14.53 22.09
C LEU A 110 -4.22 -14.01 23.50
N TRP A 111 -4.40 -12.69 23.64
CA TRP A 111 -4.73 -12.05 24.93
C TRP A 111 -6.09 -12.49 25.46
N GLY A 112 -7.10 -12.61 24.59
CA GLY A 112 -8.43 -13.09 24.94
C GLY A 112 -8.44 -14.56 25.38
N ASN A 113 -7.75 -15.44 24.65
CA ASN A 113 -7.65 -16.87 24.97
C ASN A 113 -6.92 -17.12 26.30
N GLU A 114 -5.84 -16.39 26.58
CA GLU A 114 -5.16 -16.47 27.88
C GLU A 114 -6.03 -15.90 29.01
N THR A 115 -6.76 -14.81 28.76
CA THR A 115 -7.73 -14.27 29.72
C THR A 115 -8.81 -15.30 30.08
N PHE A 116 -9.38 -16.01 29.10
CA PHE A 116 -10.33 -17.10 29.36
C PHE A 116 -9.72 -18.25 30.19
N ARG A 117 -8.44 -18.57 29.99
CA ARG A 117 -7.73 -19.62 30.72
C ARG A 117 -7.45 -19.24 32.18
N TYR A 118 -6.97 -18.02 32.43
CA TYR A 118 -6.55 -17.59 33.77
C TYR A 118 -7.71 -17.10 34.64
N PHE A 119 -8.76 -16.52 34.02
CA PHE A 119 -9.88 -15.90 34.74
C PHE A 119 -11.23 -16.61 34.51
N GLY A 120 -11.20 -17.89 34.08
CA GLY A 120 -12.35 -18.80 34.16
C GLY A 120 -13.64 -18.41 33.43
N GLY A 121 -13.61 -17.44 32.51
CA GLY A 121 -14.81 -16.90 31.84
C GLY A 121 -15.22 -15.48 32.24
N ASN A 122 -14.40 -14.76 33.02
CA ASN A 122 -14.67 -13.36 33.39
C ASN A 122 -14.87 -12.42 32.18
N ILE A 123 -15.57 -11.31 32.43
CA ILE A 123 -16.15 -10.45 31.40
C ILE A 123 -15.09 -9.59 30.70
N LEU A 124 -14.85 -9.91 29.42
CA LEU A 124 -14.06 -9.07 28.50
C LEU A 124 -14.71 -7.70 28.34
N SER A 125 -13.98 -6.67 28.73
CA SER A 125 -14.45 -5.29 28.85
C SER A 125 -14.25 -4.48 27.58
N TRP A 126 -14.74 -3.25 27.57
CA TRP A 126 -14.93 -2.43 26.36
C TRP A 126 -13.63 -2.24 25.54
N SER A 127 -12.46 -2.17 26.17
CA SER A 127 -11.20 -1.95 25.45
C SER A 127 -10.77 -3.14 24.60
N TYR A 128 -11.09 -4.37 25.02
CA TYR A 128 -10.89 -5.56 24.19
C TYR A 128 -11.72 -5.48 22.91
N TRP A 129 -13.00 -5.11 23.03
CA TRP A 129 -13.91 -4.97 21.89
C TRP A 129 -13.52 -3.82 20.96
N VAL A 130 -13.12 -2.67 21.50
CA VAL A 130 -12.60 -1.55 20.70
C VAL A 130 -11.30 -1.93 19.97
N MET A 131 -10.40 -2.69 20.62
CA MET A 131 -9.20 -3.21 19.95
C MET A 131 -9.58 -4.15 18.79
N LEU A 132 -10.49 -5.10 19.01
CA LEU A 132 -10.97 -6.02 17.96
C LEU A 132 -11.63 -5.27 16.80
N SER A 133 -12.53 -4.32 17.08
CA SER A 133 -13.15 -3.47 16.05
C SER A 133 -12.11 -2.66 15.29
N SER A 134 -11.10 -2.10 15.96
CA SER A 134 -10.05 -1.34 15.28
C SER A 134 -9.18 -2.22 14.36
N ALA A 135 -8.92 -3.48 14.71
CA ALA A 135 -8.24 -4.45 13.86
C ALA A 135 -9.06 -4.76 12.59
N ILE A 136 -10.37 -4.96 12.74
CA ILE A 136 -11.29 -5.18 11.63
C ILE A 136 -11.34 -3.96 10.70
N LEU A 137 -11.43 -2.74 11.25
CA LEU A 137 -11.38 -1.50 10.45
C LEU A 137 -10.05 -1.34 9.71
N MET A 138 -8.92 -1.75 10.31
CA MET A 138 -7.61 -1.74 9.65
C MET A 138 -7.56 -2.73 8.48
N ALA A 139 -8.09 -3.95 8.67
CA ALA A 139 -8.19 -4.96 7.63
C ALA A 139 -9.10 -4.52 6.46
N VAL A 140 -10.24 -3.88 6.76
CA VAL A 140 -11.14 -3.30 5.75
C VAL A 140 -10.45 -2.17 4.97
N SER A 141 -9.77 -1.25 5.66
CA SER A 141 -9.00 -0.17 5.02
C SER A 141 -7.91 -0.72 4.09
N GLY A 142 -7.12 -1.69 4.58
CA GLY A 142 -6.07 -2.36 3.80
C GLY A 142 -6.62 -3.15 2.61
N GLY A 143 -7.76 -3.82 2.77
CA GLY A 143 -8.45 -4.52 1.68
C GLY A 143 -8.95 -3.58 0.58
N ILE A 144 -9.55 -2.44 0.93
CA ILE A 144 -9.97 -1.41 -0.03
C ILE A 144 -8.77 -0.88 -0.82
N THR A 145 -7.63 -0.63 -0.15
CA THR A 145 -6.39 -0.21 -0.80
C THR A 145 -5.85 -1.29 -1.73
N ALA A 146 -5.69 -2.53 -1.24
CA ALA A 146 -5.16 -3.65 -2.03
C ALA A 146 -5.98 -3.91 -3.31
N CYS A 147 -7.32 -3.88 -3.22
CA CYS A 147 -8.20 -4.01 -4.39
C CYS A 147 -8.00 -2.90 -5.43
N LYS A 148 -7.65 -1.67 -5.02
CA LYS A 148 -7.30 -0.58 -5.94
C LYS A 148 -5.99 -0.87 -6.69
N THR A 149 -4.96 -1.33 -5.96
CA THR A 149 -3.64 -1.67 -6.55
C THR A 149 -3.72 -2.85 -7.54
N GLY A 150 -4.47 -3.91 -7.18
CA GLY A 150 -4.61 -5.12 -8.00
C GLY A 150 -5.42 -4.89 -9.27
N CYS A 151 -6.47 -4.05 -9.22
CA CYS A 151 -7.23 -3.67 -10.41
C CYS A 151 -6.42 -2.78 -11.37
N GLY A 152 -5.62 -1.84 -10.85
CA GLY A 152 -4.75 -1.00 -11.68
C GLY A 152 -3.68 -1.80 -12.44
N THR A 153 -2.91 -2.61 -11.71
CA THR A 153 -1.83 -3.45 -12.26
C THR A 153 -2.30 -4.62 -13.15
N ARG A 154 -3.61 -4.86 -13.23
CA ARG A 154 -4.23 -5.75 -14.22
C ARG A 154 -4.55 -4.99 -15.51
N LEU A 155 -5.28 -3.88 -15.40
CA LEU A 155 -5.64 -3.01 -16.54
C LEU A 155 -4.42 -2.50 -17.31
N GLU A 156 -3.34 -2.14 -16.62
CA GLU A 156 -2.09 -1.71 -17.23
C GLU A 156 -1.37 -2.87 -17.97
N ARG A 157 -1.48 -4.10 -17.46
CA ARG A 157 -0.97 -5.31 -18.10
C ARG A 157 -1.77 -5.65 -19.36
N ASP A 158 -3.09 -5.59 -19.27
CA ASP A 158 -3.99 -5.84 -20.39
C ASP A 158 -3.77 -4.78 -21.51
N HIS A 159 -3.55 -3.51 -21.15
CA HIS A 159 -3.13 -2.48 -22.11
C HIS A 159 -1.73 -2.74 -22.70
N ALA A 160 -0.74 -3.16 -21.92
CA ALA A 160 0.59 -3.49 -22.43
C ALA A 160 0.57 -4.68 -23.40
N ILE A 161 -0.29 -5.68 -23.15
CA ILE A 161 -0.56 -6.80 -24.08
C ILE A 161 -1.20 -6.28 -25.37
N VAL A 162 -2.21 -5.41 -25.29
CA VAL A 162 -2.83 -4.81 -26.50
C VAL A 162 -1.85 -3.95 -27.28
N TYR A 163 -1.03 -3.12 -26.63
CA TYR A 163 -0.03 -2.29 -27.33
C TYR A 163 1.09 -3.12 -27.97
N SER A 164 1.59 -4.17 -27.30
CA SER A 164 2.60 -5.08 -27.88
C SER A 164 2.02 -5.91 -29.03
N ALA A 165 0.78 -6.41 -28.93
CA ALA A 165 0.10 -7.07 -30.04
C ALA A 165 -0.15 -6.13 -31.24
N THR A 166 -0.52 -4.87 -30.97
CA THR A 166 -0.71 -3.84 -32.03
C THR A 166 0.62 -3.45 -32.69
N ALA A 167 1.72 -3.38 -31.92
CA ALA A 167 3.06 -3.15 -32.45
C ALA A 167 3.55 -4.33 -33.31
N ALA A 168 3.33 -5.58 -32.85
CA ALA A 168 3.64 -6.78 -33.61
C ALA A 168 2.85 -6.85 -34.93
N ALA A 169 1.54 -6.52 -34.91
CA ALA A 169 0.71 -6.47 -36.10
C ALA A 169 1.19 -5.40 -37.12
N ARG A 170 1.64 -4.23 -36.65
CA ARG A 170 2.27 -3.21 -37.52
C ARG A 170 3.63 -3.65 -38.05
N GLY A 171 4.42 -4.39 -37.27
CA GLY A 171 5.66 -5.00 -37.73
C GLY A 171 5.43 -5.98 -38.88
N ALA A 172 4.47 -6.91 -38.71
CA ALA A 172 4.09 -7.88 -39.73
C ALA A 172 3.62 -7.22 -41.05
N ALA A 173 2.71 -6.24 -40.96
CA ALA A 173 2.23 -5.49 -42.11
C ALA A 173 3.35 -4.69 -42.82
N GLY A 174 4.35 -4.20 -42.07
CA GLY A 174 5.54 -3.57 -42.64
C GLY A 174 6.43 -4.55 -43.40
N THR A 175 6.61 -5.78 -42.90
CA THR A 175 7.38 -6.81 -43.59
C THR A 175 6.69 -7.36 -44.84
N GLU A 176 5.37 -7.47 -44.87
CA GLU A 176 4.63 -7.90 -46.08
C GLU A 176 4.75 -6.87 -47.21
N ALA A 177 4.68 -5.56 -46.90
CA ALA A 177 4.92 -4.51 -47.88
C ALA A 177 6.35 -4.58 -48.46
N PHE A 178 7.37 -4.77 -47.60
CA PHE A 178 8.77 -4.82 -48.02
C PHE A 178 9.09 -6.09 -48.85
N LEU A 179 8.41 -7.21 -48.58
CA LEU A 179 8.54 -8.43 -49.38
C LEU A 179 7.82 -8.32 -50.74
N SER A 180 6.73 -7.54 -50.85
CA SER A 180 6.04 -7.31 -52.12
C SER A 180 6.91 -6.55 -53.13
N ASP A 181 7.56 -5.45 -52.72
CA ASP A 181 8.46 -4.68 -53.59
C ASP A 181 9.72 -5.48 -53.99
N SER A 182 10.18 -6.40 -53.13
CA SER A 182 11.42 -7.16 -53.36
C SER A 182 11.39 -8.11 -54.56
N ASN A 183 10.21 -8.42 -55.10
CA ASN A 183 10.03 -9.35 -56.22
C ASN A 183 10.02 -8.68 -57.61
N GLU A 184 9.89 -7.36 -57.74
CA GLU A 184 9.95 -6.68 -59.05
C GLU A 184 11.36 -6.22 -59.45
N LEU A 185 12.27 -5.99 -58.48
CA LEU A 185 13.63 -5.49 -58.77
C LEU A 185 14.64 -6.53 -59.25
N SER A 186 14.30 -7.82 -59.34
CA SER A 186 15.25 -8.87 -59.73
C SER A 186 15.53 -8.97 -61.23
N ASN A 187 14.94 -8.10 -62.05
CA ASN A 187 14.85 -8.28 -63.52
C ASN A 187 15.38 -7.08 -64.33
N TYR A 188 16.22 -6.22 -63.74
CA TYR A 188 16.85 -5.08 -64.44
C TYR A 188 18.38 -5.07 -64.25
N SER A 189 19.08 -5.68 -65.20
CA SER A 189 20.55 -5.77 -65.26
C SER A 189 21.09 -5.27 -66.60
N ASP A 190 22.26 -4.64 -66.54
CA ASP A 190 23.14 -4.20 -67.63
C ASP A 190 22.72 -3.00 -68.49
N ASN A 191 23.69 -2.07 -68.58
CA ASN A 191 23.82 -0.87 -69.43
C ASN A 191 23.05 0.37 -68.94
N ASP A 192 23.65 1.58 -68.87
CA ASP A 192 24.87 2.07 -69.52
C ASP A 192 25.60 3.15 -68.69
N TYR A 193 26.91 3.37 -68.89
CA TYR A 193 27.77 4.28 -68.11
C TYR A 193 27.98 5.65 -68.81
N ARG A 194 27.43 6.76 -68.28
CA ARG A 194 27.83 8.14 -68.69
C ARG A 194 27.82 9.21 -67.57
N VAL A 195 29.04 9.62 -67.17
CA VAL A 195 29.60 11.00 -67.16
C VAL A 195 28.57 12.14 -67.49
N ALA A 196 28.43 13.27 -66.78
CA ALA A 196 29.37 14.08 -65.94
C ALA A 196 28.66 15.03 -64.90
N PRO A 197 29.39 15.74 -64.01
CA PRO A 197 28.91 16.82 -63.09
C PRO A 197 28.74 18.20 -63.79
N PRO A 198 28.38 19.37 -63.17
CA PRO A 198 28.37 19.83 -61.74
C PRO A 198 27.07 20.60 -61.32
N SER A 199 26.91 21.62 -60.43
CA SER A 199 27.77 22.47 -59.56
C SER A 199 27.00 23.24 -58.45
N ARG A 200 27.71 23.60 -57.34
CA ARG A 200 27.54 24.74 -56.36
C ARG A 200 26.21 25.54 -56.23
N SER A 201 25.73 25.69 -54.98
CA SER A 201 25.30 26.96 -54.31
C SER A 201 25.02 26.68 -52.80
N HIS A 202 25.69 27.32 -51.82
CA HIS A 202 25.48 28.63 -51.14
C HIS A 202 24.40 28.67 -50.02
N GLY A 203 24.71 29.39 -48.91
CA GLY A 203 23.86 29.55 -47.71
C GLY A 203 24.26 28.59 -46.57
N GLU A 204 24.91 28.96 -45.46
CA GLU A 204 25.26 30.29 -44.88
C GLU A 204 24.11 31.08 -44.23
N TRP A 205 23.64 30.58 -43.07
CA TRP A 205 23.21 31.33 -41.88
C TRP A 205 23.72 30.52 -40.68
N GLY A 206 24.15 31.09 -39.54
CA GLY A 206 24.05 32.47 -39.07
C GLY A 206 23.55 32.46 -37.63
N ASP A 207 24.32 33.02 -36.68
CA ASP A 207 24.04 32.96 -35.24
C ASP A 207 22.71 33.65 -34.84
N ASP A 208 22.11 33.26 -33.71
CA ASP A 208 22.01 34.21 -32.56
C ASP A 208 21.32 33.71 -31.26
N ASN A 209 22.07 33.84 -30.16
CA ASN A 209 21.70 34.53 -28.90
C ASN A 209 20.56 34.09 -27.93
N ILE A 210 20.64 34.73 -26.75
CA ILE A 210 19.65 34.95 -25.67
C ILE A 210 19.46 33.84 -24.62
N GLY A 211 20.15 34.01 -23.48
CA GLY A 211 19.82 33.33 -22.22
C GLY A 211 18.89 34.13 -21.29
N LYS A 212 18.35 33.42 -20.29
CA LYS A 212 17.73 33.89 -19.02
C LYS A 212 17.71 32.66 -18.09
N SER A 213 18.16 32.66 -16.84
CA SER A 213 18.08 33.67 -15.77
C SER A 213 16.64 34.03 -15.39
N ARG A 214 16.11 33.34 -14.37
CA ARG A 214 15.48 33.95 -13.20
C ARG A 214 15.20 32.93 -12.09
N TYR A 215 15.58 33.33 -10.87
CA TYR A 215 15.11 32.87 -9.54
C TYR A 215 15.01 31.36 -9.30
#